data_AF-A0AAJ7TTR3-F1
#
_entry.id   AF-A0AAJ7TTR3-F1
#
_cell.length_a   1.000
_cell.length_b   1.000
_cell.length_c   1.000
_cell.angle_alpha   90.00
_cell.angle_beta   90.00
_cell.angle_gamma   90.00
#
_symmetry.space_group_name_H-M   'P 1'
#
loop_
_entity.id
_entity.type
_entity.pdbx_description
1 polymer ?
#
loop_
_entity_poly.entity_id
_entity_poly.type
_entity_poly.pdbx_seq_one_letter_code
_entity_poly.pdbx_strand_id
1 'polypeptide(L)'
;MIKFASLVSGRGEATMAAGGSGGGLAAAAASWRPPRSCEMYRAELRLCKSLSNRFHHVYVYGETPNCSHWGRDLDLCREWETTGNERAKEALRANERDRVAEQRKHPPVWKLRSRPPVDWHLPLADEPADK
;
A
#
# COMPACT_ATOMS: atom_id res chain seq x y z
N MET A 1 -6.67 -50.60 16.24
CA MET A 1 -6.28 -51.04 14.87
C MET A 1 -6.53 -49.88 13.92
N ILE A 2 -5.50 -49.10 13.59
CA ILE A 2 -5.60 -47.97 12.66
C ILE A 2 -4.75 -48.35 11.45
N LYS A 3 -5.40 -48.61 10.32
CA LYS A 3 -4.73 -48.87 9.04
C LYS A 3 -4.38 -47.53 8.40
N PHE A 4 -3.10 -47.21 8.33
CA PHE A 4 -2.58 -46.19 7.42
C PHE A 4 -2.48 -46.81 6.02
N ALA A 5 -3.27 -46.32 5.07
CA ALA A 5 -3.08 -46.61 3.65
C ALA A 5 -2.16 -45.52 3.07
N SER A 6 -0.93 -45.89 2.75
CA SER A 6 -0.03 -45.07 1.93
C SER A 6 -0.53 -45.07 0.49
N LEU A 7 -0.85 -43.90 -0.05
CA LEU A 7 -0.94 -43.69 -1.49
C LEU A 7 0.32 -42.96 -1.95
N VAL A 8 1.25 -43.70 -2.53
CA VAL A 8 2.30 -43.15 -3.40
C VAL A 8 1.64 -42.85 -4.74
N SER A 9 1.66 -41.58 -5.15
CA SER A 9 1.32 -41.18 -6.51
C SER A 9 2.49 -40.40 -7.08
N GLY A 10 3.36 -41.13 -7.78
CA GLY A 10 4.41 -40.55 -8.61
C GLY A 10 3.80 -40.09 -9.93
N ARG A 11 4.11 -38.86 -10.35
CA ARG A 11 3.73 -38.37 -11.68
C ARG A 11 4.82 -37.46 -12.25
N GLY A 12 5.62 -38.09 -13.12
CA GLY A 12 6.28 -37.62 -14.35
C GLY A 12 6.70 -36.16 -14.50
N GLU A 13 8.01 -36.00 -14.77
CA GLU A 13 8.58 -34.89 -15.53
C GLU A 13 7.99 -34.83 -16.96
N ALA A 14 7.71 -33.61 -17.43
CA ALA A 14 7.53 -33.30 -18.83
C ALA A 14 8.27 -31.98 -19.14
N THR A 15 9.34 -32.10 -19.90
CA THR A 15 10.07 -31.03 -20.57
C THR A 15 9.42 -30.65 -21.92
N MET A 16 9.77 -29.44 -22.40
CA MET A 16 9.53 -28.83 -23.73
C MET A 16 8.27 -27.92 -23.80
N ALA A 17 8.23 -26.77 -24.48
CA ALA A 17 9.14 -26.15 -25.44
C ALA A 17 8.95 -24.62 -25.43
N ALA A 18 9.97 -23.90 -25.91
CA ALA A 18 9.87 -22.51 -26.31
C ALA A 18 8.93 -22.34 -27.53
N GLY A 19 8.08 -21.32 -27.49
CA GLY A 19 7.23 -20.90 -28.60
C GLY A 19 7.01 -19.40 -28.52
N GLY A 20 7.89 -18.65 -29.18
CA GLY A 20 7.68 -17.24 -29.45
C GLY A 20 6.49 -17.07 -30.41
N SER A 21 5.51 -16.29 -29.99
CA SER A 21 4.48 -15.72 -30.85
C SER A 21 4.49 -14.23 -30.57
N GLY A 22 5.07 -13.49 -31.52
CA GLY A 22 5.04 -12.05 -31.54
C GLY A 22 3.60 -11.58 -31.66
N GLY A 23 3.01 -11.20 -30.53
CA GLY A 23 1.91 -10.27 -30.47
C GLY A 23 2.48 -8.94 -29.98
N GLY A 24 2.91 -8.09 -30.92
CA GLY A 24 3.21 -6.70 -30.62
C GLY A 24 1.94 -6.06 -30.07
N LEU A 25 1.83 -6.01 -28.74
CA LEU A 25 0.97 -5.05 -28.06
C LEU A 25 1.56 -3.69 -28.41
N ALA A 26 1.05 -3.13 -29.51
CA ALA A 26 1.13 -1.71 -29.75
C ALA A 26 0.80 -1.04 -28.42
N ALA A 27 1.78 -0.35 -27.85
CA ALA A 27 1.56 0.58 -26.76
C ALA A 27 0.64 1.66 -27.32
N ALA A 28 -0.67 1.37 -27.34
CA ALA A 28 -1.70 2.37 -27.42
C ALA A 28 -1.31 3.39 -26.35
N ALA A 29 -1.03 4.62 -26.76
CA ALA A 29 -0.56 5.69 -25.90
C ALA A 29 -1.34 5.61 -24.59
N ALA A 30 -0.67 5.14 -23.52
CA ALA A 30 -1.36 4.80 -22.30
C ALA A 30 -1.95 6.10 -21.76
N SER A 31 -3.26 6.26 -21.90
CA SER A 31 -3.95 7.43 -21.36
C SER A 31 -3.63 7.47 -19.87
N TRP A 32 -3.01 8.57 -19.44
CA TRP A 32 -2.54 8.67 -18.07
C TRP A 32 -3.73 8.46 -17.14
N ARG A 33 -3.56 7.56 -16.17
CA ARG A 33 -4.54 7.33 -15.10
C ARG A 33 -4.02 7.99 -13.82
N PRO A 34 -4.88 8.72 -13.09
CA PRO A 34 -4.56 9.20 -11.76
C PRO A 34 -4.04 8.06 -10.86
N PRO A 35 -3.07 8.32 -9.97
CA PRO A 35 -2.52 7.31 -9.05
C PRO A 35 -3.60 6.62 -8.19
N ARG A 36 -4.72 7.31 -7.94
CA ARG A 36 -5.91 6.82 -7.27
C ARG A 36 -7.13 7.33 -8.02
N SER A 37 -8.23 6.58 -8.03
CA SER A 37 -9.48 7.07 -8.63
C SER A 37 -10.02 8.29 -7.89
N CYS A 38 -10.80 9.15 -8.57
CA CYS A 38 -11.41 10.30 -7.91
C CYS A 38 -12.37 9.89 -6.77
N GLU A 39 -12.92 8.69 -6.80
CA GLU A 39 -13.71 8.14 -5.69
C GLU A 39 -12.86 7.94 -4.42
N MET A 40 -11.61 7.49 -4.56
CA MET A 40 -10.70 7.34 -3.42
C MET A 40 -10.35 8.70 -2.81
N TYR A 41 -10.08 9.73 -3.63
CA TYR A 41 -9.88 11.10 -3.12
C TYR A 41 -11.11 11.63 -2.38
N ARG A 42 -12.32 11.33 -2.89
CA ARG A 42 -13.57 11.67 -2.21
C ARG A 42 -13.74 10.94 -0.88
N ALA A 43 -13.41 9.65 -0.83
CA ALA A 43 -13.47 8.86 0.40
C ALA A 43 -12.50 9.42 1.44
N GLU A 44 -11.28 9.77 1.04
CA GLU A 44 -10.27 10.36 1.91
C GLU A 44 -10.70 11.72 2.45
N LEU A 45 -11.29 12.57 1.61
CA LEU A 45 -11.85 13.85 2.05
C LEU A 45 -12.96 13.67 3.10
N ARG A 46 -13.84 12.67 2.91
CA ARG A 46 -14.89 12.34 3.88
C ARG A 46 -14.30 11.81 5.19
N LEU A 47 -13.31 10.92 5.10
CA LEU A 47 -12.62 10.38 6.26
C LEU A 47 -11.93 11.50 7.05
N CYS A 48 -11.19 12.38 6.37
CA CYS A 48 -10.51 13.51 6.99
C CYS A 48 -11.49 14.41 7.77
N LYS A 49 -12.65 14.70 7.17
CA LYS A 49 -13.71 15.53 7.78
C LYS A 49 -14.53 14.80 8.85
N SER A 50 -14.37 13.49 9.00
CA SER A 50 -15.15 12.73 9.97
C SER A 50 -14.80 13.15 11.41
N LEU A 51 -15.80 13.15 12.29
CA LEU A 51 -15.63 13.50 13.70
C LEU A 51 -14.63 12.58 14.40
N SER A 52 -14.70 11.27 14.11
CA SER A 52 -13.79 10.28 14.67
C SER A 52 -12.33 10.56 14.28
N ASN A 53 -12.06 10.84 13.01
CA ASN A 53 -10.71 11.17 12.56
C ASN A 53 -10.21 12.49 13.17
N ARG A 54 -11.06 13.52 13.24
CA ARG A 54 -10.70 14.79 13.87
C ARG A 54 -10.36 14.61 15.35
N PHE A 55 -11.14 13.83 16.08
CA PHE A 55 -10.87 13.52 17.48
C PHE A 55 -9.54 12.78 17.64
N HIS A 56 -9.29 11.75 16.82
CA HIS A 56 -8.04 11.01 16.84
C HIS A 56 -6.83 11.92 16.56
N HIS A 57 -6.94 12.80 15.57
CA HIS A 57 -5.86 13.70 15.20
C HIS A 57 -5.52 14.70 16.31
N VAL A 58 -6.54 15.25 16.99
CA VAL A 58 -6.34 16.10 18.17
C VAL A 58 -5.72 15.31 19.32
N TYR A 59 -6.11 14.06 19.52
CA TYR A 59 -5.55 13.21 20.57
C TYR A 59 -4.06 12.88 20.32
N VAL A 60 -3.68 12.53 19.09
CA VAL A 60 -2.31 12.13 18.77
C VAL A 60 -1.38 13.34 18.59
N TYR A 61 -1.85 14.39 17.90
CA TYR A 61 -1.01 15.51 17.46
C TYR A 61 -1.34 16.84 18.14
N GLY A 62 -2.43 16.94 18.90
CA GLY A 62 -2.86 18.20 19.53
C GLY A 62 -3.54 19.21 18.59
N GLU A 63 -3.64 18.89 17.30
CA GLU A 63 -4.08 19.81 16.25
C GLU A 63 -5.22 19.21 15.41
N THR A 64 -6.07 20.09 14.87
CA THR A 64 -7.11 19.68 13.91
C THR A 64 -6.51 19.49 12.51
N PRO A 65 -6.83 18.40 11.81
CA PRO A 65 -6.24 18.09 10.50
C PRO A 65 -6.70 19.08 9.43
N ASN A 66 -5.78 19.52 8.57
CA ASN A 66 -6.11 20.36 7.43
C ASN A 66 -6.61 19.52 6.24
N CYS A 67 -7.94 19.39 6.11
CA CYS A 67 -8.57 18.60 5.03
C CYS A 67 -8.64 19.31 3.67
N SER A 68 -8.11 20.53 3.53
CA SER A 68 -8.18 21.29 2.26
C SER A 68 -7.41 20.62 1.13
N HIS A 69 -6.32 19.90 1.44
CA HIS A 69 -5.52 19.17 0.46
C HIS A 69 -6.35 18.13 -0.28
N TRP A 70 -7.12 17.29 0.44
CA TRP A 70 -7.99 16.29 -0.18
C TRP A 70 -9.09 16.88 -1.06
N GLY A 71 -9.57 18.08 -0.71
CA GLY A 71 -10.52 18.82 -1.54
C GLY A 71 -9.91 19.22 -2.87
N ARG A 72 -8.73 19.87 -2.82
CA ARG A 72 -7.99 20.27 -4.02
C ARG A 72 -7.63 19.07 -4.90
N ASP A 73 -7.17 17.97 -4.33
CA ASP A 73 -6.84 16.76 -5.09
C ASP A 73 -8.05 16.15 -5.79
N LEU A 74 -9.20 16.15 -5.12
CA LEU A 74 -10.46 15.70 -5.71
C LEU A 74 -10.88 16.57 -6.89
N ASP A 75 -10.71 17.89 -6.78
CA ASP A 75 -11.04 18.84 -7.85
C ASP A 75 -10.09 18.69 -9.04
N LEU A 76 -8.77 18.60 -8.80
CA LEU A 76 -7.76 18.32 -9.83
C LEU A 76 -8.02 16.99 -10.55
N CYS A 77 -8.40 15.95 -9.79
CA CYS A 77 -8.72 14.64 -10.34
C CYS A 77 -9.94 14.72 -11.28
N ARG A 78 -11.02 15.40 -10.87
CA ARG A 78 -12.20 15.60 -11.71
C ARG A 78 -11.91 16.45 -12.93
N GLU A 79 -11.10 17.48 -12.78
CA GLU A 79 -10.70 18.34 -13.90
C GLU A 79 -9.95 17.53 -14.95
N TRP A 80 -9.04 16.65 -14.54
CA TRP A 80 -8.40 15.71 -15.46
C TRP A 80 -9.40 14.76 -16.14
N GLU A 81 -10.29 14.11 -15.37
CA GLU A 81 -11.25 13.15 -15.94
C GLU A 81 -12.24 13.79 -16.92
N THR A 82 -12.59 15.06 -16.71
CA THR A 82 -13.56 15.78 -17.55
C THR A 82 -12.92 16.48 -18.76
N THR A 83 -11.76 17.09 -18.58
CA THR A 83 -11.14 17.96 -19.60
C THR A 83 -9.83 17.42 -20.17
N GLY A 84 -9.18 16.47 -19.48
CA GLY A 84 -7.83 16.04 -19.83
C GLY A 84 -6.77 17.12 -19.59
N ASN A 85 -7.01 18.09 -18.69
CA ASN A 85 -6.06 19.18 -18.45
C ASN A 85 -4.72 18.66 -17.89
N GLU A 86 -3.66 18.80 -18.66
CA GLU A 86 -2.30 18.40 -18.28
C GLU A 86 -1.80 19.12 -17.00
N ARG A 87 -2.19 20.38 -16.77
CA ARG A 87 -1.82 21.09 -15.53
C ARG A 87 -2.44 20.42 -14.29
N ALA A 88 -3.69 19.99 -14.39
CA ALA A 88 -4.38 19.31 -13.30
C ALA A 88 -3.71 17.96 -12.98
N LYS A 89 -3.32 17.23 -14.03
CA LYS A 89 -2.55 15.98 -13.94
C LYS A 89 -1.18 16.19 -13.28
N GLU A 90 -0.43 17.20 -13.70
CA GLU A 90 0.89 17.49 -13.13
C GLU A 90 0.80 17.90 -11.66
N ALA A 91 -0.17 18.77 -11.32
CA ALA A 91 -0.43 19.17 -9.94
C ALA A 91 -0.82 17.96 -9.07
N LEU A 92 -1.72 17.10 -9.54
CA LEU A 92 -2.12 15.90 -8.80
C LEU A 92 -0.93 14.94 -8.59
N ARG A 93 -0.07 14.80 -9.61
CA ARG A 93 1.15 13.99 -9.52
C ARG A 93 2.15 14.56 -8.52
N ALA A 94 2.30 15.88 -8.47
CA ALA A 94 3.16 16.55 -7.49
C ALA A 94 2.65 16.30 -6.06
N ASN A 95 1.35 16.52 -5.81
CA ASN A 95 0.74 16.30 -4.50
C ASN A 95 0.89 14.84 -4.03
N GLU A 96 0.76 13.85 -4.93
CA GLU A 96 0.98 12.45 -4.59
C GLU A 96 2.44 12.17 -4.20
N ARG A 97 3.38 12.77 -4.92
CA ARG A 97 4.81 12.62 -4.63
C ARG A 97 5.15 13.23 -3.26
N ASP A 98 4.62 14.40 -2.96
CA ASP A 98 4.83 15.07 -1.68
C ASP A 98 4.29 14.23 -0.53
N ARG A 99 3.09 13.64 -0.71
CA ARG A 99 2.51 12.74 0.29
C ARG A 99 3.36 11.48 0.51
N VAL A 100 3.83 10.84 -0.56
CA VAL A 100 4.69 9.65 -0.44
C VAL A 100 6.03 10.02 0.20
N ALA A 101 6.56 11.22 -0.09
CA ALA A 101 7.77 11.72 0.54
C ALA A 101 7.57 11.95 2.05
N GLU A 102 6.45 12.56 2.45
CA GLU A 102 6.11 12.77 3.87
C GLU A 102 6.02 11.43 4.62
N GLN A 103 5.32 10.45 4.04
CA GLN A 103 5.19 9.12 4.64
C GLN A 103 6.55 8.43 4.84
N ARG A 104 7.53 8.71 3.95
CA ARG A 104 8.88 8.13 4.03
C ARG A 104 9.78 8.83 5.06
N LYS A 105 9.42 9.99 5.58
CA LYS A 105 10.21 10.69 6.62
C LYS A 105 10.25 9.94 7.95
N HIS A 106 9.31 9.04 8.17
CA HIS A 106 9.20 8.25 9.39
C HIS A 106 9.66 6.82 9.12
N PRO A 107 10.98 6.53 9.14
CA PRO A 107 11.47 5.19 8.95
C PRO A 107 10.99 4.27 10.08
N PRO A 108 10.74 2.99 9.81
CA PRO A 108 10.34 2.06 10.85
C PRO A 108 11.44 1.94 11.90
N VAL A 109 11.06 2.08 13.18
CA VAL A 109 11.97 1.89 14.33
C VAL A 109 12.54 0.48 14.34
N TRP A 110 11.72 -0.50 13.93
CA TRP A 110 12.08 -1.90 13.91
C TRP A 110 12.50 -2.33 12.51
N LYS A 111 13.67 -2.96 12.40
CA LYS A 111 14.09 -3.63 11.15
C LYS A 111 13.14 -4.80 10.87
N LEU A 112 12.70 -4.91 9.62
CA LEU A 112 11.86 -6.03 9.18
C LEU A 112 12.65 -7.33 9.35
N ARG A 113 12.15 -8.25 10.20
CA ARG A 113 12.82 -9.53 10.45
C ARG A 113 12.57 -10.47 9.27
N SER A 114 13.62 -11.10 8.76
CA SER A 114 13.49 -12.11 7.70
C SER A 114 13.08 -13.48 8.24
N ARG A 115 13.44 -13.79 9.49
CA ARG A 115 13.14 -15.05 10.18
C ARG A 115 12.93 -14.77 11.67
N PRO A 116 12.11 -15.57 12.38
CA PRO A 116 12.01 -15.46 13.83
C PRO A 116 13.37 -15.78 14.49
N PRO A 117 13.70 -15.17 15.64
CA PRO A 117 14.84 -15.58 16.46
C PRO A 117 14.76 -17.07 16.79
N VAL A 118 15.89 -17.80 16.79
CA VAL A 118 15.90 -19.26 16.96
C VAL A 118 15.37 -19.68 18.34
N ASP A 119 15.66 -18.85 19.33
CA ASP A 119 15.36 -18.98 20.76
C ASP A 119 14.01 -18.38 21.17
N TRP A 120 13.17 -17.94 20.22
CA TRP A 120 11.88 -17.31 20.52
C TRP A 120 10.92 -18.16 21.37
N HIS A 121 11.11 -19.48 21.37
CA HIS A 121 10.29 -20.48 22.05
C HIS A 121 10.81 -20.86 23.44
N LEU A 122 11.98 -20.35 23.84
CA LEU A 122 12.53 -20.62 25.15
C LEU A 122 11.79 -19.81 26.22
N PRO A 123 11.58 -20.35 27.43
CA PRO A 123 11.07 -19.56 28.54
C PRO A 123 12.00 -18.39 28.83
N LEU A 124 11.43 -17.25 29.22
CA LEU A 124 12.19 -16.09 29.69
C LEU A 124 13.09 -16.54 30.85
N ALA A 125 14.35 -16.11 30.85
CA ALA A 125 15.22 -16.35 31.99
C ALA A 125 14.66 -15.61 33.21
N ASP A 126 14.68 -16.26 34.37
CA ASP A 126 14.38 -15.57 35.63
C ASP A 126 15.42 -14.44 35.80
N GLU A 127 14.95 -13.22 36.07
CA GLU A 127 15.82 -12.07 36.34
C GLU A 127 16.88 -12.48 37.37
N PRO A 128 18.18 -12.19 37.16
CA PRO A 128 19.15 -12.37 38.23
C PRO A 128 18.69 -11.48 39.37
N ALA A 129 18.44 -12.07 40.54
CA ALA A 129 18.03 -11.33 41.73
C ALA A 129 19.00 -10.15 41.93
N ASP A 130 18.52 -8.95 41.65
CA ASP A 130 19.21 -7.71 41.97
C ASP A 130 19.57 -7.79 43.46
N LYS A 131 20.88 -7.83 43.76
CA LYS A 131 21.42 -7.78 45.13
C LYS A 131 21.86 -6.37 45.44
#